data_AF-A0A7T0NWL5-F1
#
_entry.id   AF-A0A7T0NWL5-F1
#
_cell.length_a   1.000
_cell.length_b   1.000
_cell.length_c   1.000
_cell.angle_alpha   90.00
_cell.angle_beta   90.00
_cell.angle_gamma   90.00
#
_symmetry.space_group_name_H-M   'P 1'
#
loop_
_entity.id
_entity.type
_entity.pdbx_description
1 polymer ?
#
loop_
_entity_poly.entity_id
_entity_poly.type
_entity_poly.pdbx_seq_one_letter_code
_entity_poly.pdbx_strand_id
1 'polypeptide(L)'
;MKHIFEHTFSTGHCIQYQRLPSGTCYHADTPEPVVELLEQLRHNRRKIRLYYGDPTTGQSWLDEHDVIGWIGRSMGTIKVPLLIELGDIGGPALLDHCIVRIDSPRQVLYQHEYFRVGDVKLVRGELKRLPWEIWIDGSMHARFKAKNEARQYQDFIQGKRFALI
;
A
#
# COMPACT_ATOMS: atom_id res chain seq x y z
N MET A 1 24.99 -9.88 -7.68
CA MET A 1 24.31 -9.15 -8.77
C MET A 1 22.84 -9.53 -8.78
N LYS A 2 21.94 -8.58 -9.03
CA LYS A 2 20.52 -8.86 -9.27
C LYS A 2 20.34 -9.48 -10.65
N HIS A 3 19.48 -10.49 -10.76
CA HIS A 3 19.23 -11.21 -12.00
C HIS A 3 17.81 -10.92 -12.49
N ILE A 4 17.68 -10.36 -13.69
CA ILE A 4 16.38 -10.14 -14.32
C ILE A 4 15.95 -11.41 -15.05
N PHE A 5 14.70 -11.82 -14.85
CA PHE A 5 14.10 -12.93 -15.58
C PHE A 5 12.61 -12.70 -15.78
N GLU A 6 12.06 -13.35 -16.80
CA GLU A 6 10.65 -13.28 -17.12
C GLU A 6 9.94 -14.56 -16.66
N HIS A 7 8.69 -14.44 -16.24
CA HIS A 7 7.83 -15.56 -15.92
C HIS A 7 6.44 -15.40 -16.52
N THR A 8 6.03 -16.41 -17.28
CA THR A 8 4.69 -16.53 -17.82
C THR A 8 3.85 -17.44 -16.93
N PHE A 9 2.75 -16.91 -16.41
CA PHE A 9 1.77 -17.66 -15.64
C PHE A 9 0.91 -18.52 -16.55
N SER A 10 0.22 -19.51 -15.99
CA SER A 10 -0.73 -20.37 -16.73
C SER A 10 -1.88 -19.58 -17.38
N THR A 11 -2.17 -18.38 -16.89
CA THR A 11 -3.14 -17.44 -17.47
C THR A 11 -2.63 -16.74 -18.73
N GLY A 12 -1.37 -16.95 -19.13
CA GLY A 12 -0.71 -16.23 -20.22
C GLY A 12 -0.15 -14.86 -19.81
N HIS A 13 -0.40 -14.41 -18.59
CA HIS A 13 0.19 -13.17 -18.07
C HIS A 13 1.69 -13.34 -17.92
N CYS A 14 2.45 -12.32 -18.34
CA CYS A 14 3.90 -12.32 -18.28
C CYS A 14 4.38 -11.20 -17.37
N ILE A 15 5.28 -11.52 -16.43
CA ILE A 15 5.86 -10.55 -15.51
C ILE A 15 7.38 -10.67 -15.53
N GLN A 16 8.07 -9.52 -15.58
CA GLN A 16 9.51 -9.44 -15.40
C GLN A 16 9.85 -9.19 -13.94
N TYR A 17 10.76 -9.99 -13.41
CA TYR A 17 11.21 -9.94 -12.03
C TYR A 17 12.69 -9.65 -11.94
N GLN A 18 13.07 -8.90 -10.90
CA GLN A 18 14.43 -8.81 -10.42
C GLN A 18 14.62 -9.73 -9.20
N ARG A 19 15.51 -10.71 -9.31
CA ARG A 19 15.88 -11.60 -8.21
C ARG A 19 17.10 -11.05 -7.48
N LEU A 20 16.95 -10.81 -6.19
CA LEU A 20 18.04 -10.42 -5.31
C LEU A 20 18.89 -11.63 -4.87
N PRO A 21 20.13 -11.40 -4.38
CA PRO A 21 20.95 -12.46 -3.78
C PRO A 21 20.27 -13.17 -2.59
N SER A 22 19.37 -12.48 -1.87
CA SER A 22 18.56 -13.07 -0.80
C SER A 22 17.55 -14.12 -1.31
N GLY A 23 17.34 -14.18 -2.62
CA GLY A 23 16.37 -15.01 -3.32
C GLY A 23 14.98 -14.39 -3.44
N THR A 24 14.73 -13.24 -2.79
CA THR A 24 13.47 -12.50 -2.96
C THR A 24 13.39 -11.93 -4.38
N CYS A 25 12.23 -12.04 -5.01
CA CYS A 25 11.94 -11.53 -6.35
C CYS A 25 10.97 -10.35 -6.23
N TYR A 26 11.37 -9.21 -6.75
CA TYR A 26 10.54 -8.00 -6.87
C TYR A 26 10.19 -7.79 -8.34
N HIS A 27 9.15 -7.03 -8.63
CA HIS A 27 8.86 -6.61 -9.99
C HIS A 27 10.07 -5.85 -10.56
N ALA A 28 10.34 -6.01 -11.87
CA ALA A 28 11.50 -5.38 -12.51
C ALA A 28 11.45 -3.84 -12.41
N ASP A 29 10.25 -3.27 -12.48
CA ASP A 29 10.01 -1.82 -12.39
C ASP A 29 9.94 -1.27 -10.96
N THR A 30 10.13 -2.11 -9.93
CA THR A 30 10.11 -1.64 -8.55
C THR A 30 11.33 -0.75 -8.28
N PRO A 31 11.13 0.50 -7.79
CA PRO A 31 12.24 1.40 -7.53
C PRO A 31 13.24 0.82 -6.54
N GLU A 32 14.55 0.96 -6.81
CA GLU A 32 15.61 0.43 -5.93
C GLU A 32 15.45 0.86 -4.46
N PRO A 33 15.12 2.13 -4.13
CA PRO A 33 14.92 2.53 -2.73
C PRO A 33 13.77 1.79 -2.04
N VAL A 34 12.74 1.40 -2.79
CA VAL A 34 11.62 0.60 -2.26
C VAL A 34 12.08 -0.84 -2.03
N VAL A 35 12.82 -1.43 -2.97
CA VAL A 35 13.38 -2.79 -2.82
C VAL A 35 14.28 -2.89 -1.59
N GLU A 36 15.20 -1.96 -1.42
CA GLU A 36 16.11 -1.91 -0.28
C GLU A 36 15.35 -1.78 1.05
N LEU A 37 14.38 -0.86 1.10
CA LEU A 37 13.57 -0.64 2.30
C LEU A 37 12.72 -1.88 2.64
N LEU A 38 12.11 -2.53 1.66
CA LEU A 38 11.31 -3.74 1.90
C LEU A 38 12.17 -4.91 2.39
N GLU A 39 13.38 -5.11 1.87
CA GLU A 39 14.30 -6.13 2.40
C GLU A 39 14.72 -5.83 3.84
N GLN A 40 15.00 -4.57 4.19
CA GLN A 40 15.28 -4.17 5.57
C GLN A 40 14.08 -4.44 6.50
N LEU A 41 12.87 -4.08 6.06
CA LEU A 41 11.64 -4.28 6.82
C LEU A 41 11.31 -5.77 7.00
N ARG A 42 11.62 -6.60 6.01
CA ARG A 42 11.46 -8.07 6.07
C ARG A 42 12.29 -8.69 7.18
N HIS A 43 13.50 -8.19 7.41
CA HIS A 43 14.37 -8.65 8.49
C HIS A 43 13.92 -8.15 9.87
N ASN A 44 13.45 -6.91 9.94
CA ASN A 44 13.09 -6.28 11.21
C ASN A 44 11.67 -6.61 11.70
N ARG A 45 10.83 -7.24 10.86
CA ARG A 45 9.41 -7.56 11.14
C ARG A 45 8.63 -6.37 11.73
N ARG A 46 8.92 -5.18 11.23
CA ARG A 46 8.28 -3.95 11.69
C ARG A 46 6.90 -3.85 11.07
N LYS A 47 5.89 -3.50 11.87
CA LYS A 47 4.56 -3.15 11.35
C LYS A 47 4.67 -1.86 10.55
N ILE A 48 4.15 -1.87 9.34
CA ILE A 48 4.14 -0.76 8.40
C ILE A 48 2.75 -0.60 7.79
N ARG A 49 2.53 0.54 7.14
CA ARG A 49 1.43 0.78 6.23
C ARG A 49 1.97 1.09 4.85
N LEU A 50 1.38 0.49 3.83
CA LEU A 50 1.64 0.74 2.43
C LEU A 50 0.56 1.65 1.86
N TYR A 51 0.94 2.48 0.90
CA TYR A 51 0.00 3.16 0.02
C TYR A 51 0.34 2.73 -1.40
N TYR A 52 -0.61 2.08 -2.04
CA TYR A 52 -0.54 1.82 -3.47
C TYR A 52 -1.08 3.01 -4.25
N GLY A 53 -0.62 3.12 -5.49
CA GLY A 53 -0.95 4.23 -6.35
C GLY A 53 -0.32 4.10 -7.72
N ASP A 54 -0.54 5.13 -8.53
CA ASP A 54 0.11 5.28 -9.81
C ASP A 54 1.58 5.70 -9.59
N PRO A 55 2.57 4.87 -10.00
CA PRO A 55 3.99 5.17 -9.81
C PRO A 55 4.49 6.34 -10.67
N THR A 56 3.72 6.78 -11.67
CA THR A 56 4.07 7.93 -12.52
C THR A 56 3.63 9.24 -11.87
N THR A 57 2.40 9.28 -11.37
CA THR A 57 1.80 10.52 -10.84
C THR A 57 1.91 10.66 -9.32
N GLY A 58 2.22 9.58 -8.60
CA GLY A 58 2.20 9.53 -7.14
C GLY A 58 0.80 9.55 -6.53
N GLN A 59 -0.25 9.46 -7.35
CA GLN A 59 -1.63 9.44 -6.88
C GLN A 59 -1.94 8.12 -6.18
N SER A 60 -2.27 8.20 -4.89
CA SER A 60 -2.73 7.04 -4.14
C SER A 60 -4.08 6.55 -4.63
N TRP A 61 -4.28 5.23 -4.64
CA TRP A 61 -5.57 4.58 -4.88
C TRP A 61 -6.47 4.52 -3.65
N LEU A 62 -5.98 5.00 -2.50
CA LEU A 62 -6.73 5.12 -1.25
C LEU A 62 -7.21 3.78 -0.66
N ASP A 63 -6.46 2.71 -0.93
CA ASP A 63 -6.76 1.38 -0.42
C ASP A 63 -6.86 1.34 1.11
N GLU A 64 -7.85 0.59 1.60
CA GLU A 64 -8.17 0.46 3.02
C GLU A 64 -7.82 -0.92 3.58
N HIS A 65 -7.81 -1.92 2.71
CA HIS A 65 -7.59 -3.33 3.04
C HIS A 65 -6.23 -3.78 2.53
N ASP A 66 -5.63 -4.76 3.19
CA ASP A 66 -4.33 -5.32 2.78
C ASP A 66 -3.22 -4.25 2.63
N VAL A 67 -3.29 -3.21 3.47
CA VAL A 67 -2.33 -2.09 3.48
C VAL A 67 -1.50 -2.02 4.75
N ILE A 68 -1.83 -2.78 5.81
CA ILE A 68 -1.08 -2.75 7.08
C ILE A 68 -0.60 -4.15 7.46
N GLY A 69 0.68 -4.29 7.77
CA GLY A 69 1.26 -5.57 8.17
C GLY A 69 2.77 -5.50 8.35
N TRP A 70 3.46 -6.63 8.33
CA TRP A 70 4.90 -6.71 8.17
C TRP A 70 5.27 -7.41 6.88
N ILE A 71 6.51 -7.22 6.42
CA ILE A 71 6.99 -7.85 5.20
C ILE A 71 7.41 -9.29 5.47
N GLY A 72 6.71 -10.21 4.83
CA GLY A 72 7.05 -11.62 4.73
C GLY A 72 7.64 -11.97 3.35
N ARG A 73 7.79 -13.26 3.10
CA ARG A 73 8.21 -13.79 1.79
C ARG A 73 7.50 -15.10 1.50
N SER A 74 7.05 -15.25 0.25
CA SER A 74 6.40 -16.48 -0.19
C SER A 74 7.38 -17.66 -0.23
N MET A 75 6.82 -18.87 -0.19
CA MET A 75 7.57 -20.13 -0.30
C MET A 75 7.49 -20.76 -1.70
N GLY A 76 6.85 -20.07 -2.65
CA GLY A 76 6.70 -20.55 -4.02
C GLY A 76 8.01 -20.56 -4.81
N THR A 77 7.93 -20.99 -6.08
CA THR A 77 9.06 -21.01 -7.02
C THR A 77 9.63 -19.61 -7.26
N ILE A 78 8.75 -18.61 -7.33
CA ILE A 78 9.09 -17.19 -7.34
C ILE A 78 8.78 -16.62 -5.95
N LYS A 79 9.84 -16.32 -5.20
CA LYS A 79 9.75 -15.88 -3.80
C LYS A 79 9.47 -14.37 -3.73
N VAL A 80 8.21 -13.98 -3.79
CA VAL A 80 7.78 -12.58 -3.74
C VAL A 80 7.61 -12.07 -2.31
N PRO A 81 7.74 -10.75 -2.06
CA PRO A 81 7.39 -10.17 -0.77
C PRO A 81 5.88 -10.29 -0.53
N LEU A 82 5.51 -10.53 0.73
CA LEU A 82 4.12 -10.61 1.17
C LEU A 82 3.86 -9.53 2.21
N LEU A 83 2.64 -8.98 2.25
CA LEU A 83 2.16 -8.27 3.43
C LEU A 83 1.48 -9.28 4.34
N ILE A 84 1.93 -9.40 5.59
CA ILE A 84 1.37 -10.37 6.55
C ILE A 84 0.80 -9.60 7.74
N GLU A 85 -0.45 -9.91 8.09
CA GLU A 85 -1.14 -9.35 9.24
C GLU A 85 -0.72 -10.00 10.56
N LEU A 86 -1.07 -9.34 11.67
CA LEU A 86 -0.74 -9.84 13.00
C LEU A 86 -1.51 -11.11 13.32
N GLY A 87 -0.80 -12.22 13.46
CA GLY A 87 -1.36 -13.53 13.79
C GLY A 87 -1.39 -14.49 12.60
N ASP A 88 -1.17 -13.98 11.39
CA ASP A 88 -1.22 -14.78 10.18
C ASP A 88 0.15 -15.36 9.81
N ILE A 89 0.11 -16.47 9.07
CA ILE A 89 1.29 -17.18 8.55
C ILE A 89 1.53 -16.91 7.06
N GLY A 90 0.69 -16.10 6.43
CA GLY A 90 0.75 -15.73 5.02
C GLY A 90 -0.06 -14.45 4.77
N GLY A 91 -0.10 -14.03 3.51
CA GLY A 91 -0.85 -12.85 3.09
C GLY A 91 -0.64 -12.54 1.61
N PRO A 92 -1.25 -11.47 1.09
CA PRO A 92 -1.17 -11.13 -0.32
C PRO A 92 0.26 -10.78 -0.74
N ALA A 93 0.58 -11.11 -1.99
CA ALA A 93 1.79 -10.61 -2.64
C ALA A 93 1.67 -9.11 -2.85
N LEU A 94 2.76 -8.37 -2.64
CA LEU A 94 2.75 -6.93 -2.85
C LEU A 94 2.63 -6.60 -4.34
N LEU A 95 1.89 -5.53 -4.66
CA LEU A 95 2.12 -4.78 -5.90
C LEU A 95 3.29 -3.80 -5.67
N ASP A 96 4.50 -4.34 -5.55
CA ASP A 96 5.66 -3.57 -5.11
C ASP A 96 6.04 -2.42 -6.05
N HIS A 97 5.79 -2.58 -7.35
CA HIS A 97 5.99 -1.53 -8.36
C HIS A 97 4.95 -0.40 -8.32
N CYS A 98 3.87 -0.56 -7.56
CA CYS A 98 2.82 0.45 -7.36
C CYS A 98 2.87 1.09 -5.97
N ILE A 99 3.91 0.83 -5.18
CA ILE A 99 4.06 1.46 -3.85
C ILE A 99 4.47 2.92 -4.04
N VAL A 100 3.63 3.85 -3.60
CA VAL A 100 3.88 5.29 -3.65
C VAL A 100 4.23 5.90 -2.29
N ARG A 101 3.98 5.18 -1.18
CA ARG A 101 4.39 5.59 0.16
C ARG A 101 4.45 4.39 1.11
N ILE A 102 5.38 4.44 2.07
CA ILE A 102 5.50 3.47 3.16
C ILE A 102 5.61 4.25 4.47
N ASP A 103 4.70 3.96 5.40
CA ASP A 103 4.70 4.53 6.75
C ASP A 103 5.05 3.47 7.79
N SER A 104 5.77 3.88 8.82
CA SER A 104 5.73 3.21 10.12
C SER A 104 4.71 3.91 11.03
N PRO A 105 4.36 3.33 12.19
CA PRO A 105 3.47 4.01 13.14
C PRO A 105 3.96 5.37 13.63
N ARG A 106 5.25 5.70 13.44
CA ARG A 106 5.87 6.93 13.97
C ARG A 106 6.27 7.93 12.92
N GLN A 107 6.56 7.48 11.70
CA GLN A 107 7.11 8.32 10.65
C GLN A 107 6.93 7.69 9.27
N VAL A 108 6.94 8.54 8.24
CA VAL A 108 7.08 8.15 6.84
C VAL A 108 8.48 7.57 6.62
N LEU A 109 8.57 6.42 5.96
CA LEU A 109 9.83 5.73 5.64
C LEU A 109 10.23 5.91 4.17
N TYR A 110 9.24 5.95 3.29
CA TYR A 110 9.40 6.21 1.86
C TYR A 110 8.19 6.99 1.37
N GLN A 111 8.41 7.92 0.44
CA GLN A 111 7.35 8.65 -0.23
C GLN A 111 7.80 8.99 -1.65
N HIS A 112 6.93 8.70 -2.62
CA HIS A 112 7.07 9.18 -3.99
C HIS A 112 7.13 10.72 -4.00
N GLU A 113 7.95 11.30 -4.88
CA GLU A 113 8.18 12.76 -4.93
C GLU A 113 6.88 13.56 -5.05
N TYR A 114 5.97 13.07 -5.90
CA TYR A 114 4.66 13.68 -6.16
C TYR A 114 3.51 13.02 -5.40
N PHE A 115 3.79 12.33 -4.29
CA PHE A 115 2.75 11.63 -3.52
C PHE A 115 1.58 12.56 -3.17
N ARG A 116 0.37 12.14 -3.53
CA ARG A 116 -0.88 12.84 -3.23
C ARG A 116 -2.04 11.89 -3.00
N VAL A 117 -3.00 12.36 -2.20
CA VAL A 117 -4.27 11.67 -1.91
C VAL A 117 -5.48 12.47 -2.43
N GLY A 118 -5.25 13.62 -3.07
CA GLY A 118 -6.28 14.56 -3.51
C GLY A 118 -6.72 15.57 -2.44
N ASP A 119 -7.62 16.48 -2.84
CA ASP A 119 -8.26 17.45 -1.94
C ASP A 119 -9.41 16.80 -1.16
N VAL A 120 -9.12 16.36 0.06
CA VAL A 120 -10.05 15.60 0.90
C VAL A 120 -10.89 16.53 1.79
N LYS A 121 -12.22 16.53 1.58
CA LYS A 121 -13.19 17.34 2.33
C LYS A 121 -14.18 16.48 3.10
N LEU A 122 -14.40 16.82 4.37
CA LEU A 122 -15.48 16.29 5.19
C LEU A 122 -16.65 17.28 5.15
N VAL A 123 -17.78 16.86 4.60
CA VAL A 123 -18.97 17.70 4.39
C VAL A 123 -20.19 17.05 5.07
N ARG A 124 -21.16 17.87 5.46
CA ARG A 124 -22.48 17.38 5.88
C ARG A 124 -23.41 17.34 4.66
N GLY A 125 -23.76 16.15 4.21
CA GLY A 125 -24.67 15.91 3.09
C GLY A 125 -26.15 15.84 3.49
N GLU A 126 -27.00 15.62 2.51
CA GLU A 126 -28.47 15.61 2.67
C GLU A 126 -29.04 14.24 3.10
N LEU A 127 -28.29 13.16 2.85
CA LEU A 127 -28.75 11.79 3.15
C LEU A 127 -28.80 11.56 4.66
N LYS A 128 -29.99 11.71 5.27
CA LYS A 128 -30.20 11.64 6.73
C LYS A 128 -29.60 10.40 7.40
N ARG A 129 -29.62 9.24 6.75
CA ARG A 129 -29.08 7.97 7.31
C ARG A 129 -27.55 7.89 7.30
N LEU A 130 -26.88 8.66 6.45
CA LEU A 130 -25.42 8.72 6.30
C LEU A 130 -25.02 10.18 5.98
N PRO A 131 -25.18 11.11 6.94
CA PRO A 131 -25.13 12.54 6.66
C PRO A 131 -23.71 13.09 6.55
N TRP A 132 -22.67 12.31 6.83
CA TRP A 132 -21.28 12.76 6.75
C TRP A 132 -20.61 12.17 5.53
N GLU A 133 -20.15 13.02 4.63
CA GLU A 133 -19.59 12.63 3.34
C GLU A 133 -18.12 13.01 3.26
N ILE A 134 -17.33 12.12 2.67
CA ILE A 134 -15.94 12.38 2.30
C ILE A 134 -15.90 12.57 0.79
N TRP A 135 -15.42 13.75 0.39
CA TRP A 135 -15.23 14.13 -1.00
C TRP A 135 -13.75 14.24 -1.30
N ILE A 136 -13.33 13.74 -2.46
CA ILE A 136 -11.93 13.75 -2.92
C ILE A 136 -11.93 14.25 -4.36
N ASP A 137 -11.17 15.31 -4.62
CA ASP A 137 -11.05 15.93 -5.96
C ASP A 137 -12.42 16.21 -6.62
N GLY A 138 -13.39 16.65 -5.80
CA GLY A 138 -14.74 17.01 -6.25
C GLY A 138 -15.69 15.82 -6.44
N SER A 139 -15.27 14.59 -6.15
CA SER A 139 -16.11 13.39 -6.22
C SER A 139 -16.42 12.83 -4.83
N MET A 140 -17.67 12.39 -4.60
CA MET A 140 -18.07 11.77 -3.34
C MET A 140 -17.50 10.34 -3.26
N HIS A 141 -16.67 10.10 -2.26
CA HIS A 141 -15.90 8.87 -2.10
C HIS A 141 -16.55 7.92 -1.08
N ALA A 142 -16.96 8.44 0.09
CA ALA A 142 -17.54 7.62 1.16
C ALA A 142 -18.58 8.40 1.99
N ARG A 143 -19.47 7.67 2.68
CA ARG A 143 -20.46 8.26 3.61
C ARG A 143 -20.52 7.50 4.93
N PHE A 144 -20.78 8.23 6.01
CA PHE A 144 -20.77 7.73 7.38
C PHE A 144 -21.98 8.20 8.17
N LYS A 145 -22.34 7.44 9.20
CA LYS A 145 -23.42 7.79 10.13
C LYS A 145 -22.95 8.86 11.11
N ALA A 146 -21.76 8.70 11.66
CA ALA A 146 -21.20 9.60 12.66
C ALA A 146 -20.08 10.47 12.08
N LYS A 147 -20.02 11.72 12.55
CA LYS A 147 -18.96 12.68 12.14
C LYS A 147 -17.57 12.17 12.50
N ASN A 148 -17.46 11.53 13.65
CA ASN A 148 -16.19 11.03 14.18
C ASN A 148 -15.64 9.89 13.33
N GLU A 149 -16.49 8.97 12.87
CA GLU A 149 -16.11 7.90 11.93
C GLU A 149 -15.57 8.50 10.63
N ALA A 150 -16.30 9.46 10.05
CA ALA A 150 -15.86 10.15 8.84
C ALA A 150 -14.53 10.89 9.04
N ARG A 151 -14.31 11.49 10.22
CA ARG A 151 -13.04 12.17 10.54
C ARG A 151 -11.90 11.17 10.67
N GLN A 152 -12.10 10.04 11.37
CA GLN A 152 -11.07 9.00 11.50
C GLN A 152 -10.70 8.42 10.13
N TYR A 153 -11.70 8.24 9.27
CA TYR A 153 -11.52 7.85 7.89
C TYR A 153 -10.70 8.87 7.10
N GLN A 154 -11.08 10.16 7.16
CA GLN A 154 -10.34 11.26 6.55
C GLN A 154 -8.87 11.26 6.99
N ASP A 155 -8.62 11.15 8.29
CA ASP A 155 -7.26 11.13 8.84
C ASP A 155 -6.48 9.90 8.39
N PHE A 156 -7.16 8.76 8.22
CA PHE A 156 -6.56 7.54 7.70
C PHE A 156 -6.14 7.69 6.24
N ILE A 157 -7.04 8.10 5.34
CA ILE A 157 -6.69 8.24 3.92
C ILE A 157 -5.63 9.34 3.69
N GLN A 158 -5.60 10.38 4.52
CA GLN A 158 -4.57 11.43 4.48
C GLN A 158 -3.23 11.03 5.14
N GLY A 159 -3.15 9.83 5.71
CA GLY A 159 -1.96 9.35 6.41
C GLY A 159 -1.62 10.08 7.71
N LYS A 160 -2.61 10.77 8.30
CA LYS A 160 -2.52 11.36 9.65
C LYS A 160 -2.81 10.33 10.74
N ARG A 161 -3.52 9.26 10.38
CA ARG A 161 -3.81 8.10 11.22
C ARG A 161 -3.24 6.84 10.59
N PHE A 162 -2.51 6.05 11.38
CA PHE A 162 -1.84 4.85 10.89
C PHE A 162 -2.80 3.72 10.53
N ALA A 163 -3.87 3.50 11.31
CA ALA A 163 -4.84 2.41 11.10
C ALA A 163 -6.27 2.86 11.37
N LEU A 164 -7.24 2.29 10.63
CA LEU A 164 -8.65 2.32 11.01
C LEU A 164 -8.83 1.30 12.14
N ILE A 165 -8.99 1.80 13.36
CA ILE A 165 -9.29 1.02 14.58
C ILE A 165 -10.48 1.71 15.21
#